data_AF-A0A4R2RTA0-F1
#
_entry.id   AF-A0A4R2RTA0-F1
#
_cell.length_a   1.000
_cell.length_b   1.000
_cell.length_c   1.000
_cell.angle_alpha   90.00
_cell.angle_beta   90.00
_cell.angle_gamma   90.00
#
_symmetry.space_group_name_H-M   'P 1'
#
loop_
_entity.id
_entity.type
_entity.pdbx_description
1 polymer ?
#
loop_
_entity_poly.entity_id
_entity_poly.type
_entity_poly.pdbx_seq_one_letter_code
_entity_poly.pdbx_strand_id
1 'polypeptide(L)'
;MLTLVIALLTQAITTTEAPSKPATAIVTRSRNEWRVEYRLKKKSRAWLFPVSQPVSRTHEPWRERAWRVITAGVHIERRGSYDVLVPTNGTFVPLKVQIVFTPTNATLDREYDPAIAFSNGATALYSDQFDVIPSADLNAIGAKEAGLSVRDLGGSHTTVRFHDVSGPVFVQGRRQSDPVLIGGETYVVFGSSKVEETAGVAMLADPALPEWVKAEVAGFAPKRCRGIRFTTG
;
A
#
# COMPACT_ATOMS: atom_id res chain seq x y z
N MET A 1 -51.21 50.10 -13.84
CA MET A 1 -50.86 49.09 -12.82
C MET A 1 -49.94 48.07 -13.47
N LEU A 2 -48.67 48.04 -13.07
CA LEU A 2 -47.64 47.18 -13.65
C LEU A 2 -47.16 46.22 -12.56
N THR A 3 -47.44 44.93 -12.70
CA THR A 3 -47.10 43.90 -11.72
C THR A 3 -45.71 43.37 -12.02
N LEU A 4 -44.76 43.60 -11.11
CA LEU A 4 -43.39 43.09 -11.18
C LEU A 4 -43.34 41.70 -10.52
N VAL A 5 -43.02 40.67 -11.30
CA VAL A 5 -42.79 39.29 -10.79
C VAL A 5 -41.29 39.12 -10.56
N ILE A 6 -40.89 38.93 -9.31
CA ILE A 6 -39.51 38.62 -8.93
C ILE A 6 -39.39 37.10 -8.80
N ALA A 7 -38.68 36.46 -9.73
CA ALA A 7 -38.33 35.05 -9.66
C ALA A 7 -37.05 34.90 -8.80
N LEU A 8 -37.17 34.28 -7.62
CA LEU A 8 -36.04 33.87 -6.79
C LEU A 8 -35.44 32.58 -7.37
N LEU A 9 -34.29 32.70 -8.03
CA LEU A 9 -33.44 31.57 -8.40
C LEU A 9 -32.68 31.08 -7.15
N THR A 10 -33.13 29.99 -6.56
CA THR A 10 -32.43 29.28 -5.49
C THR A 10 -31.20 28.60 -6.07
N GLN A 11 -30.01 29.19 -5.92
CA GLN A 11 -28.76 28.54 -6.30
C GLN A 11 -28.45 27.42 -5.30
N ALA A 12 -28.48 26.18 -5.77
CA ALA A 12 -27.95 25.05 -5.02
C ALA A 12 -26.43 25.23 -4.85
N ILE A 13 -25.98 25.45 -3.62
CA ILE A 13 -24.56 25.47 -3.30
C ILE A 13 -24.08 24.02 -3.33
N THR A 14 -23.58 23.57 -4.48
CA THR A 14 -22.74 22.37 -4.54
C THR A 14 -21.48 22.65 -3.74
N THR A 15 -21.44 22.16 -2.50
CA THR A 15 -20.23 22.18 -1.70
C THR A 15 -19.31 21.11 -2.28
N THR A 16 -18.42 21.51 -3.18
CA THR A 16 -17.31 20.65 -3.61
C THR A 16 -16.43 20.42 -2.39
N GLU A 17 -16.56 19.24 -1.77
CA GLU A 17 -15.69 18.83 -0.66
C GLU A 17 -14.24 18.90 -1.16
N ALA A 18 -13.44 19.78 -0.56
CA ALA A 18 -12.04 19.90 -0.90
C ALA A 18 -11.38 18.52 -0.77
N PRO A 19 -10.50 18.11 -1.71
CA PRO A 19 -9.87 16.80 -1.67
C PRO A 19 -9.18 16.60 -0.32
N SER A 20 -9.66 15.61 0.44
CA SER A 20 -9.13 15.37 1.78
C SER A 20 -7.66 14.97 1.66
N LYS A 21 -6.79 15.57 2.49
CA LYS A 21 -5.36 15.25 2.49
C LYS A 21 -5.16 13.74 2.68
N PRO A 22 -4.29 13.08 1.89
CA PRO A 22 -4.08 11.64 2.02
C PRO A 22 -3.53 11.29 3.41
N ALA A 23 -3.80 10.07 3.85
CA ALA A 23 -3.14 9.52 5.02
C ALA A 23 -1.62 9.44 4.77
N THR A 24 -0.84 9.43 5.85
CA THR A 24 0.60 9.19 5.76
C THR A 24 0.97 8.00 6.62
N ALA A 25 1.92 7.18 6.19
CA ALA A 25 2.41 6.04 6.96
C ALA A 25 3.94 6.03 7.02
N ILE A 26 4.49 5.41 8.07
CA ILE A 26 5.90 5.07 8.16
C ILE A 26 5.99 3.56 8.38
N VAL A 27 6.59 2.85 7.43
CA VAL A 27 6.92 1.43 7.55
C VAL A 27 8.35 1.32 8.04
N THR A 28 8.54 0.67 9.18
CA THR A 28 9.84 0.51 9.84
C THR A 28 10.19 -0.97 9.98
N ARG A 29 11.40 -1.35 9.57
CA ARG A 29 12.05 -2.61 9.95
C ARG A 29 13.11 -2.34 11.00
N SER A 30 13.04 -3.05 12.12
CA SER A 30 14.11 -3.10 13.13
C SER A 30 14.41 -4.56 13.47
N ARG A 31 15.54 -5.07 12.98
CA ARG A 31 15.89 -6.50 13.04
C ARG A 31 14.78 -7.36 12.41
N ASN A 32 14.06 -8.13 13.24
CA ASN A 32 12.95 -9.00 12.84
C ASN A 32 11.57 -8.39 13.16
N GLU A 33 11.53 -7.19 13.74
CA GLU A 33 10.27 -6.49 14.02
C GLU A 33 9.90 -5.58 12.85
N TRP A 34 8.64 -5.67 12.45
CA TRP A 34 8.05 -4.80 11.43
C TRP A 34 6.88 -4.03 12.02
N ARG A 35 6.85 -2.74 11.72
CA ARG A 35 5.83 -1.82 12.19
C ARG A 35 5.39 -0.90 11.07
N VAL A 36 4.10 -0.57 11.04
CA VAL A 36 3.57 0.56 10.29
C VAL A 36 2.86 1.53 11.23
N GLU A 37 3.20 2.81 11.09
CA GLU A 37 2.60 3.90 11.86
C GLU A 37 1.83 4.84 10.93
N TYR A 38 0.50 4.80 11.03
CA TYR A 38 -0.40 5.67 10.29
C TYR A 38 -0.65 6.97 11.02
N ARG A 39 -0.66 8.07 10.25
CA ARG A 39 -1.28 9.36 10.61
C ARG A 39 -2.42 9.63 9.65
N LEU A 40 -3.62 9.36 10.13
CA LEU A 40 -4.88 9.56 9.41
C LEU A 40 -5.26 11.04 9.46
N LYS A 41 -5.89 11.54 8.40
CA LYS A 41 -6.20 12.98 8.23
C LYS A 41 -7.70 13.31 8.31
N LYS A 42 -8.55 12.29 8.32
CA LYS A 42 -10.01 12.43 8.40
C LYS A 42 -10.54 11.62 9.59
N LYS A 43 -11.48 12.20 10.35
CA LYS A 43 -12.25 11.43 11.34
C LYS A 43 -13.22 10.55 10.56
N SER A 44 -13.04 9.23 10.66
CA SER A 44 -13.81 8.26 9.88
C SER A 44 -14.14 7.05 10.72
N ARG A 45 -15.31 6.46 10.47
CA ARG A 45 -15.78 5.28 11.21
C ARG A 45 -14.97 4.04 10.84
N ALA A 46 -14.42 4.03 9.64
CA ALA A 46 -13.59 2.98 9.10
C ALA A 46 -12.47 3.54 8.24
N TRP A 47 -11.38 2.78 8.14
CA TRP A 47 -10.35 2.96 7.12
C TRP A 47 -10.10 1.62 6.43
N LEU A 48 -10.47 1.51 5.16
CA LEU A 48 -10.38 0.27 4.40
C LEU A 48 -9.00 0.12 3.74
N PHE A 49 -8.51 -1.10 3.63
CA PHE A 49 -7.30 -1.47 2.90
C PHE A 49 -7.68 -1.93 1.48
N PRO A 50 -7.25 -1.25 0.40
CA PRO A 50 -7.59 -1.64 -0.97
C PRO A 50 -7.04 -3.02 -1.34
N VAL A 51 -5.77 -3.29 -0.98
CA VAL A 51 -5.12 -4.60 -1.17
C VAL A 51 -5.60 -5.56 -0.08
N SER A 52 -6.56 -6.39 -0.43
CA SER A 52 -7.32 -7.23 0.50
C SER A 52 -7.79 -8.54 -0.13
N GLN A 53 -7.32 -8.90 -1.34
CA GLN A 53 -7.69 -10.18 -1.91
C GLN A 53 -7.16 -11.33 -1.03
N PRO A 54 -7.94 -12.42 -0.90
CA PRO A 54 -7.53 -13.54 -0.06
C PRO A 54 -6.37 -14.30 -0.69
N VAL A 55 -5.76 -15.19 0.09
CA VAL A 55 -4.73 -16.11 -0.41
C VAL A 55 -5.36 -17.07 -1.43
N SER A 56 -4.84 -17.13 -2.66
CA SER A 56 -5.47 -17.89 -3.75
C SER A 56 -5.73 -19.35 -3.44
N ARG A 57 -4.81 -19.99 -2.73
CA ARG A 57 -4.91 -21.42 -2.44
C ARG A 57 -5.98 -21.74 -1.40
N THR A 58 -6.19 -20.86 -0.40
CA THR A 58 -7.08 -21.14 0.74
C THR A 58 -8.33 -20.28 0.75
N HIS A 59 -8.37 -19.22 -0.04
CA HIS A 59 -9.41 -18.19 -0.04
C HIS A 59 -9.62 -17.52 1.33
N GLU A 60 -8.62 -17.61 2.21
CA GLU A 60 -8.67 -17.02 3.54
C GLU A 60 -8.08 -15.60 3.54
N PRO A 61 -8.65 -14.66 4.32
CA PRO A 61 -8.04 -13.36 4.58
C PRO A 61 -6.66 -13.51 5.20
N TRP A 62 -5.66 -12.77 4.71
CA TRP A 62 -4.28 -12.87 5.17
C TRP A 62 -3.93 -11.84 6.24
N ARG A 63 -4.49 -10.63 6.15
CA ARG A 63 -4.07 -9.48 6.95
C ARG A 63 -4.35 -9.68 8.43
N GLU A 64 -5.52 -10.16 8.81
CA GLU A 64 -5.90 -10.37 10.22
C GLU A 64 -4.93 -11.31 10.96
N ARG A 65 -4.39 -12.32 10.26
CA ARG A 65 -3.45 -13.28 10.84
C ARG A 65 -2.04 -12.71 10.98
N ALA A 66 -1.66 -11.81 10.09
CA ALA A 66 -0.31 -11.28 9.99
C ALA A 66 -0.13 -9.90 10.65
N TRP A 67 -1.21 -9.14 10.83
CA TRP A 67 -1.20 -7.75 11.29
C TRP A 67 -1.93 -7.63 12.62
N ARG A 68 -1.25 -7.03 13.59
CA ARG A 68 -1.79 -6.80 14.93
C ARG A 68 -1.77 -5.31 15.26
N VAL A 69 -2.95 -4.74 15.45
CA VAL A 69 -3.10 -3.35 15.86
C VAL A 69 -2.66 -3.21 17.32
N ILE A 70 -1.73 -2.28 17.57
CA ILE A 70 -1.22 -1.97 18.92
C ILE A 70 -2.00 -0.81 19.54
N THR A 71 -2.54 0.08 18.72
CA THR A 71 -3.36 1.20 19.19
C THR A 71 -4.63 0.70 19.86
N ALA A 72 -4.80 1.05 21.13
CA ALA A 72 -5.97 0.67 21.91
C ALA A 72 -7.29 1.14 21.29
N GLY A 73 -8.32 0.30 21.37
CA GLY A 73 -9.66 0.61 20.88
C GLY A 73 -9.82 0.59 19.36
N VAL A 74 -8.89 -0.02 18.63
CA VAL A 74 -8.92 -0.23 17.18
C VAL A 74 -8.55 -1.68 16.88
N HIS A 75 -9.22 -2.27 15.90
CA HIS A 75 -8.85 -3.58 15.37
C HIS A 75 -9.03 -3.61 13.85
N ILE A 76 -8.51 -4.67 13.23
CA ILE A 76 -8.79 -5.01 11.83
C ILE A 76 -9.92 -6.02 11.82
N GLU A 77 -10.89 -5.84 10.94
CA GLU A 77 -11.93 -6.83 10.65
C GLU A 77 -12.18 -6.91 9.14
N ARG A 78 -12.82 -8.00 8.71
CA ARG A 78 -13.24 -8.20 7.31
C ARG A 78 -14.64 -7.62 7.09
N ARG A 79 -14.81 -6.81 6.04
CA ARG A 79 -16.12 -6.33 5.55
C ARG A 79 -16.23 -6.62 4.05
N GLY A 80 -17.02 -7.63 3.70
CA GLY A 80 -17.12 -8.11 2.32
C GLY A 80 -15.74 -8.53 1.79
N SER A 81 -15.30 -7.87 0.72
CA SER A 81 -14.02 -8.15 0.04
C SER A 81 -12.82 -7.37 0.60
N TYR A 82 -13.00 -6.58 1.65
CA TYR A 82 -11.97 -5.66 2.16
C TYR A 82 -11.68 -5.87 3.64
N ASP A 83 -10.42 -5.74 4.01
CA ASP A 83 -10.00 -5.58 5.40
C ASP A 83 -10.13 -4.11 5.81
N VAL A 84 -10.53 -3.86 7.05
CA VAL A 84 -10.89 -2.52 7.52
C VAL A 84 -10.40 -2.28 8.95
N LEU A 85 -9.77 -1.13 9.18
CA LEU A 85 -9.55 -0.61 10.53
C LEU A 85 -10.85 -0.01 11.06
N VAL A 86 -11.29 -0.49 12.21
CA VAL A 86 -12.53 -0.05 12.87
C VAL A 86 -12.32 0.19 14.37
N PRO A 87 -13.05 1.13 14.98
CA PRO A 87 -13.01 1.34 16.41
C PRO A 87 -13.73 0.21 17.15
N THR A 88 -13.22 -0.20 18.30
CA THR A 88 -13.87 -1.21 19.17
C THR A 88 -15.00 -0.59 20.00
N ASN A 89 -14.75 0.56 20.64
CA ASN A 89 -15.67 1.20 21.60
C ASN A 89 -15.90 2.69 21.30
N GLY A 90 -15.61 3.15 20.08
CA GLY A 90 -15.63 4.57 19.71
C GLY A 90 -16.36 4.83 18.40
N THR A 91 -16.67 6.10 18.12
CA THR A 91 -17.35 6.49 16.88
C THR A 91 -16.39 6.54 15.68
N PHE A 92 -15.10 6.79 15.91
CA PHE A 92 -14.11 7.00 14.86
C PHE A 92 -12.79 6.30 15.18
N VAL A 93 -12.07 5.90 14.13
CA VAL A 93 -10.69 5.43 14.25
C VAL A 93 -9.80 6.59 14.73
N PRO A 94 -8.96 6.40 15.77
CA PRO A 94 -7.94 7.35 16.19
C PRO A 94 -7.05 7.82 15.05
N LEU A 95 -6.68 9.10 15.06
CA LEU A 95 -5.87 9.68 13.97
C LEU A 95 -4.43 9.15 13.90
N LYS A 96 -3.98 8.43 14.92
CA LYS A 96 -2.70 7.73 14.95
C LYS A 96 -2.98 6.26 15.21
N VAL A 97 -2.54 5.40 14.30
CA VAL A 97 -2.70 3.94 14.43
C VAL A 97 -1.33 3.30 14.24
N GLN A 98 -0.95 2.43 15.16
CA GLN A 98 0.27 1.64 15.10
C GLN A 98 -0.11 0.18 14.95
N ILE A 99 0.57 -0.49 14.02
CA ILE A 99 0.37 -1.90 13.72
C ILE A 99 1.74 -2.55 13.68
N VAL A 100 1.89 -3.68 14.37
CA VAL A 100 3.01 -4.59 14.13
C VAL A 100 2.54 -5.67 13.18
N PHE A 101 3.40 -6.06 12.24
CA PHE A 101 3.02 -7.06 11.25
C PHE A 101 4.14 -8.06 11.00
N THR A 102 3.78 -9.19 10.39
CA THR A 102 4.73 -10.13 9.82
C THR A 102 4.60 -10.08 8.31
N PRO A 103 5.70 -9.83 7.55
CA PRO A 103 5.66 -9.88 6.09
C PRO A 103 5.05 -11.20 5.61
N THR A 104 3.96 -11.10 4.85
CA THR A 104 3.19 -12.26 4.40
C THR A 104 3.67 -12.67 3.01
N ASN A 105 4.40 -13.78 2.94
CA ASN A 105 4.77 -14.40 1.67
C ASN A 105 3.66 -15.36 1.24
N ALA A 106 2.71 -14.84 0.46
CA ALA A 106 1.57 -15.60 -0.05
C ALA A 106 1.10 -15.01 -1.38
N THR A 107 0.72 -15.91 -2.29
CA THR A 107 0.06 -15.53 -3.54
C THR A 107 -1.40 -15.20 -3.28
N LEU A 108 -1.78 -13.98 -3.66
CA LEU A 108 -3.15 -13.47 -3.52
C LEU A 108 -3.92 -13.60 -4.83
N ASP A 109 -5.24 -13.69 -4.73
CA ASP A 109 -6.08 -13.71 -5.91
C ASP A 109 -6.00 -12.38 -6.67
N ARG A 110 -5.45 -12.40 -7.88
CA ARG A 110 -5.41 -11.23 -8.78
C ARG A 110 -4.74 -9.99 -8.16
N GLU A 111 -3.88 -10.17 -7.16
CA GLU A 111 -3.11 -9.12 -6.49
C GLU A 111 -1.63 -9.54 -6.41
N TYR A 112 -0.75 -8.56 -6.18
CA TYR A 112 0.66 -8.82 -5.91
C TYR A 112 0.85 -9.50 -4.55
N ASP A 113 1.83 -10.39 -4.47
CA ASP A 113 2.26 -11.00 -3.21
C ASP A 113 2.68 -9.89 -2.20
N PRO A 114 2.11 -9.83 -0.99
CA PRO A 114 2.38 -8.74 -0.05
C PRO A 114 3.86 -8.65 0.32
N ALA A 115 4.53 -9.79 0.44
CA ALA A 115 5.95 -9.86 0.67
C ALA A 115 6.61 -10.98 -0.12
N ILE A 116 7.86 -10.76 -0.51
CA ILE A 116 8.75 -11.78 -1.06
C ILE A 116 9.95 -11.89 -0.14
N ALA A 117 10.18 -13.09 0.39
CA ALA A 117 11.35 -13.38 1.22
C ALA A 117 12.49 -13.93 0.35
N PHE A 118 13.70 -13.40 0.55
CA PHE A 118 14.90 -13.88 -0.11
C PHE A 118 15.72 -14.77 0.82
N SER A 119 16.47 -15.72 0.26
CA SER A 119 17.31 -16.67 1.02
C SER A 119 18.39 -16.02 1.89
N ASN A 120 18.79 -14.77 1.60
CA ASN A 120 19.74 -14.00 2.39
C ASN A 120 19.11 -13.17 3.52
N GLY A 121 17.81 -13.33 3.77
CA GLY A 121 17.08 -12.59 4.81
C GLY A 121 16.62 -11.18 4.40
N ALA A 122 16.82 -10.79 3.14
CA ALA A 122 16.16 -9.62 2.59
C ALA A 122 14.66 -9.89 2.39
N THR A 123 13.88 -8.82 2.37
CA THR A 123 12.42 -8.92 2.23
C THR A 123 11.93 -7.79 1.35
N ALA A 124 11.24 -8.11 0.26
CA ALA A 124 10.51 -7.14 -0.54
C ALA A 124 9.09 -6.99 0.02
N LEU A 125 8.60 -5.76 0.13
CA LEU A 125 7.21 -5.46 0.48
C LEU A 125 6.53 -4.73 -0.69
N TYR A 126 5.35 -5.18 -1.09
CA TYR A 126 4.54 -4.48 -2.07
C TYR A 126 4.03 -3.16 -1.47
N SER A 127 4.27 -2.02 -2.13
CA SER A 127 4.08 -0.68 -1.56
C SER A 127 2.62 -0.37 -1.23
N ASP A 128 1.70 -0.81 -2.08
CA ASP A 128 0.31 -0.34 -2.04
C ASP A 128 -0.51 -1.13 -1.01
N GLN A 129 0.05 -2.21 -0.45
CA GLN A 129 -0.58 -2.94 0.67
C GLN A 129 -0.78 -2.07 1.92
N PHE A 130 -0.09 -0.92 1.98
CA PHE A 130 -0.14 0.04 3.07
C PHE A 130 -1.14 1.17 2.82
N ASP A 131 -1.83 1.21 1.68
CA ASP A 131 -2.86 2.19 1.42
C ASP A 131 -4.08 2.03 2.34
N VAL A 132 -4.61 3.16 2.81
CA VAL A 132 -5.85 3.23 3.59
C VAL A 132 -6.77 4.33 3.08
N ILE A 133 -8.06 4.03 2.96
CA ILE A 133 -9.07 4.98 2.46
C ILE A 133 -10.14 5.20 3.53
N PRO A 134 -10.48 6.46 3.86
CA PRO A 134 -11.48 6.75 4.88
C PRO A 134 -12.88 6.37 4.39
N SER A 135 -13.67 5.73 5.25
CA SER A 135 -15.11 5.55 5.04
C SER A 135 -15.92 6.04 6.25
N ALA A 136 -17.01 6.74 5.96
CA ALA A 136 -18.02 7.09 6.96
C ALA A 136 -19.04 5.97 7.18
N ASP A 137 -19.13 5.00 6.27
CA ASP A 137 -20.14 3.94 6.27
C ASP A 137 -19.47 2.56 6.11
N LEU A 138 -19.59 1.73 7.16
CA LEU A 138 -19.06 0.36 7.15
C LEU A 138 -19.90 -0.56 6.28
N ASN A 139 -21.22 -0.35 6.21
CA ASN A 139 -22.12 -1.20 5.43
C ASN A 139 -21.86 -1.02 3.93
N ALA A 140 -21.61 0.22 3.51
CA ALA A 140 -21.23 0.52 2.13
C ALA A 140 -19.92 -0.15 1.70
N ILE A 141 -19.00 -0.45 2.63
CA ILE A 141 -17.78 -1.20 2.30
C ILE A 141 -18.12 -2.65 1.93
N GLY A 142 -18.98 -3.30 2.73
CA GLY A 142 -19.35 -4.70 2.53
C GLY A 142 -20.07 -4.99 1.21
N ALA A 143 -20.68 -3.98 0.60
CA ALA A 143 -21.36 -4.08 -0.70
C ALA A 143 -20.43 -3.88 -1.91
N LYS A 144 -19.16 -3.50 -1.70
CA LYS A 144 -18.22 -3.23 -2.80
C LYS A 144 -17.68 -4.52 -3.39
N GLU A 145 -17.55 -4.55 -4.71
CA GLU A 145 -16.86 -5.60 -5.44
C GLU A 145 -15.38 -5.67 -5.07
N ALA A 146 -14.79 -6.85 -5.23
CA ALA A 146 -13.36 -7.09 -5.02
C ALA A 146 -12.48 -6.43 -6.10
N GLY A 147 -11.22 -6.14 -5.77
CA GLY A 147 -10.21 -5.70 -6.74
C GLY A 147 -10.37 -4.27 -7.26
N LEU A 148 -11.14 -3.42 -6.57
CA LEU A 148 -11.28 -2.02 -6.95
C LEU A 148 -9.98 -1.26 -6.64
N SER A 149 -9.57 -0.39 -7.56
CA SER A 149 -8.41 0.48 -7.32
C SER A 149 -8.69 1.51 -6.22
N VAL A 150 -7.64 2.14 -5.70
CA VAL A 150 -7.76 3.26 -4.74
C VAL A 150 -8.69 4.36 -5.27
N ARG A 151 -8.64 4.63 -6.58
CA ARG A 151 -9.47 5.62 -7.25
C ARG A 151 -10.93 5.18 -7.33
N ASP A 152 -11.20 3.93 -7.68
CA ASP A 152 -12.56 3.38 -7.76
C ASP A 152 -13.25 3.33 -6.39
N LEU A 153 -12.44 3.20 -5.34
CA LEU A 153 -12.86 3.29 -3.95
C LEU A 153 -13.10 4.74 -3.47
N GLY A 154 -12.87 5.74 -4.32
CA GLY A 154 -13.05 7.17 -4.02
C GLY A 154 -11.97 7.74 -3.10
N GLY A 155 -10.81 7.10 -3.02
CA GLY A 155 -9.70 7.50 -2.16
C GLY A 155 -8.51 8.10 -2.90
N SER A 156 -7.46 8.36 -2.12
CA SER A 156 -6.15 8.77 -2.59
C SER A 156 -5.09 7.87 -1.96
N HIS A 157 -4.01 7.60 -2.68
CA HIS A 157 -2.91 6.80 -2.13
C HIS A 157 -2.34 7.42 -0.87
N THR A 158 -1.99 6.56 0.08
CA THR A 158 -1.30 6.92 1.31
C THR A 158 0.13 7.30 0.96
N THR A 159 0.64 8.39 1.55
CA THR A 159 2.05 8.73 1.43
C THR A 159 2.85 7.89 2.42
N VAL A 160 3.63 6.93 1.92
CA VAL A 160 4.35 5.95 2.75
C VAL A 160 5.84 6.22 2.74
N ARG A 161 6.43 6.41 3.92
CA ARG A 161 7.89 6.40 4.10
C ARG A 161 8.33 4.99 4.48
N PHE A 162 9.39 4.49 3.86
CA PHE A 162 9.98 3.20 4.19
C PHE A 162 11.33 3.41 4.86
N HIS A 163 11.51 2.86 6.06
CA HIS A 163 12.70 3.04 6.89
C HIS A 163 13.22 1.67 7.35
N ASP A 164 14.47 1.34 7.00
CA ASP A 164 15.17 0.18 7.58
C ASP A 164 16.25 0.70 8.52
N VAL A 165 16.18 0.32 9.79
CA VAL A 165 17.17 0.72 10.81
C VAL A 165 18.58 0.22 10.43
N SER A 166 18.66 -0.82 9.60
CA SER A 166 19.92 -1.44 9.17
C SER A 166 20.59 -0.73 8.00
N GLY A 167 19.93 0.25 7.37
CA GLY A 167 20.48 1.00 6.24
C GLY A 167 19.48 1.28 5.12
N PRO A 168 19.94 1.63 3.91
CA PRO A 168 19.04 2.01 2.84
C PRO A 168 18.27 0.82 2.23
N VAL A 169 16.98 1.04 1.95
CA VAL A 169 16.14 0.12 1.19
C VAL A 169 16.40 0.26 -0.30
N PHE A 170 16.16 -0.79 -1.08
CA PHE A 170 16.23 -0.73 -2.55
C PHE A 170 14.84 -0.56 -3.13
N VAL A 171 14.66 0.48 -3.95
CA VAL A 171 13.38 0.80 -4.59
C VAL A 171 13.64 1.62 -5.85
N GLN A 172 12.83 1.40 -6.90
CA GLN A 172 12.98 2.12 -8.18
C GLN A 172 14.41 2.06 -8.74
N GLY A 173 15.05 0.90 -8.64
CA GLY A 173 16.37 0.64 -9.22
C GLY A 173 17.56 1.17 -8.41
N ARG A 174 17.37 1.75 -7.21
CA ARG A 174 18.47 2.32 -6.41
C ARG A 174 18.27 2.18 -4.90
N ARG A 175 19.37 2.24 -4.15
CA ARG A 175 19.36 2.28 -2.68
C ARG A 175 19.02 3.68 -2.18
N GLN A 176 18.05 3.79 -1.26
CA GLN A 176 17.56 5.05 -0.69
C GLN A 176 17.35 4.87 0.82
N SER A 177 17.77 5.83 1.66
CA SER A 177 17.69 5.68 3.12
C SER A 177 16.27 5.71 3.67
N ASP A 178 15.44 6.62 3.16
CA ASP A 178 14.07 6.84 3.64
C ASP A 178 13.12 7.25 2.50
N PRO A 179 13.01 6.44 1.43
CA PRO A 179 12.18 6.80 0.29
C PRO A 179 10.72 6.98 0.73
N VAL A 180 10.08 7.98 0.12
CA VAL A 180 8.66 8.27 0.30
C VAL A 180 7.97 7.98 -1.02
N LEU A 181 6.96 7.11 -0.99
CA LEU A 181 6.16 6.73 -2.15
C LEU A 181 4.71 7.20 -1.99
N ILE A 182 4.06 7.46 -3.12
CA ILE A 182 2.62 7.74 -3.23
C ILE A 182 2.14 6.93 -4.45
N GLY A 183 1.36 5.86 -4.25
CA GLY A 183 0.86 4.99 -5.33
C GLY A 183 1.97 4.42 -6.20
N GLY A 184 2.76 3.51 -5.63
CA GLY A 184 4.01 3.07 -6.24
C GLY A 184 3.89 1.84 -7.13
N GLU A 185 2.86 1.01 -6.91
CA GLU A 185 2.68 -0.31 -7.53
C GLU A 185 4.01 -1.07 -7.67
N THR A 186 4.86 -1.02 -6.63
CA THR A 186 6.23 -1.50 -6.71
C THR A 186 6.64 -2.22 -5.43
N TYR A 187 7.78 -2.89 -5.47
CA TYR A 187 8.38 -3.53 -4.31
C TYR A 187 9.46 -2.65 -3.70
N VAL A 188 9.43 -2.55 -2.37
CA VAL A 188 10.50 -1.95 -1.56
C VAL A 188 11.26 -3.06 -0.86
N VAL A 189 12.56 -3.18 -1.14
CA VAL A 189 13.40 -4.27 -0.65
C VAL A 189 14.22 -3.81 0.56
N PHE A 190 13.97 -4.44 1.69
CA PHE A 190 14.66 -4.23 2.97
C PHE A 190 15.80 -5.24 3.15
N GLY A 191 16.84 -4.83 3.87
CA GLY A 191 18.04 -5.63 4.10
C GLY A 191 19.07 -5.59 2.96
N SER A 192 20.19 -6.27 3.21
CA SER A 192 21.31 -6.38 2.29
C SER A 192 21.04 -7.46 1.24
N SER A 193 20.81 -7.02 0.01
CA SER A 193 20.81 -7.89 -1.17
C SER A 193 21.78 -7.31 -2.18
N LYS A 194 22.58 -8.19 -2.79
CA LYS A 194 23.46 -7.83 -3.89
C LYS A 194 22.57 -7.46 -5.07
N VAL A 195 22.64 -6.20 -5.48
CA VAL A 195 22.00 -5.72 -6.71
C VAL A 195 23.00 -5.94 -7.83
N GLU A 196 22.58 -6.61 -8.89
CA GLU A 196 23.36 -6.73 -10.10
C GLU A 196 22.90 -5.64 -11.07
N GLU A 197 23.78 -4.68 -11.33
CA GLU A 197 23.54 -3.62 -12.31
C GLU A 197 24.22 -3.99 -13.63
N THR A 198 23.46 -4.03 -14.72
CA THR A 198 24.01 -4.28 -16.06
C THR A 198 23.28 -3.44 -17.09
N ALA A 199 24.03 -2.61 -17.83
CA ALA A 199 23.56 -1.86 -19.00
C ALA A 199 22.20 -1.12 -18.79
N GLY A 200 22.05 -0.41 -17.66
CA GLY A 200 20.85 0.37 -17.34
C GLY A 200 19.70 -0.43 -16.70
N VAL A 201 19.92 -1.72 -16.40
CA VAL A 201 19.00 -2.56 -15.65
C VAL A 201 19.61 -2.84 -14.28
N ALA A 202 18.85 -2.62 -13.21
CA ALA A 202 19.19 -3.06 -11.86
C ALA A 202 18.31 -4.28 -11.53
N MET A 203 18.95 -5.42 -11.28
CA MET A 203 18.28 -6.68 -10.96
C MET A 203 18.59 -7.09 -9.52
N LEU A 204 17.56 -7.59 -8.84
CA LEU A 204 17.70 -8.24 -7.56
C LEU A 204 17.31 -9.71 -7.73
N ALA A 205 18.29 -10.60 -7.58
CA ALA A 205 18.11 -12.04 -7.71
C ALA A 205 18.20 -12.69 -6.33
N ASP A 206 17.40 -13.71 -6.08
CA ASP A 206 17.60 -14.53 -4.89
C ASP A 206 18.96 -15.25 -4.98
N PRO A 207 19.85 -15.12 -3.96
CA PRO A 207 21.17 -15.75 -3.98
C PRO A 207 21.16 -17.27 -4.13
N ALA A 208 20.10 -17.93 -3.69
CA ALA A 208 19.93 -19.38 -3.81
C ALA A 208 19.52 -19.85 -5.21
N LEU A 209 19.23 -18.92 -6.15
CA LEU A 209 19.00 -19.29 -7.54
C LEU A 209 20.27 -19.91 -8.15
N PRO A 210 20.13 -20.97 -8.97
CA PRO A 210 21.24 -21.50 -9.73
C PRO A 210 21.88 -20.43 -10.62
N GLU A 211 23.22 -20.43 -10.72
CA GLU A 211 23.96 -19.43 -11.48
C GLU A 211 23.55 -19.35 -12.96
N TRP A 212 23.18 -20.48 -13.56
CA TRP A 212 22.73 -20.51 -14.95
C TRP A 212 21.44 -19.70 -15.16
N VAL A 213 20.53 -19.68 -14.17
CA VAL A 213 19.29 -18.88 -14.22
C VAL A 213 19.61 -17.39 -14.11
N LYS A 214 20.50 -17.03 -13.17
CA LYS A 214 20.94 -15.63 -13.01
C LYS A 214 21.57 -15.12 -14.30
N ALA A 215 22.47 -15.91 -14.89
CA ALA A 215 23.14 -15.57 -16.15
C ALA A 215 22.17 -15.45 -17.33
N GLU A 216 21.17 -16.33 -17.43
CA GLU A 216 20.17 -16.28 -18.49
C GLU A 216 19.30 -15.01 -18.40
N VAL A 217 18.80 -14.68 -17.21
CA VAL A 217 18.00 -13.46 -17.01
C VAL A 217 18.83 -12.20 -17.25
N ALA A 218 20.07 -12.16 -16.74
CA ALA A 218 20.99 -11.04 -16.94
C ALA A 218 21.37 -10.87 -18.42
N GLY A 219 21.47 -11.96 -19.18
CA GLY A 219 21.75 -11.93 -20.63
C GLY A 219 20.54 -11.52 -21.47
N PHE A 220 19.31 -11.78 -21.00
CA PHE A 220 18.07 -11.46 -21.71
C PHE A 220 17.62 -10.01 -21.51
N ALA A 221 17.59 -9.52 -20.25
CA ALA A 221 16.95 -8.25 -19.91
C ALA A 221 17.54 -7.02 -20.65
N PRO A 222 18.87 -6.82 -20.74
CA PRO A 222 19.44 -5.67 -21.44
C PRO A 222 19.09 -5.60 -22.93
N LYS A 223 18.89 -6.75 -23.59
CA LYS A 223 18.54 -6.81 -25.02
C LYS A 223 17.14 -6.27 -25.29
N ARG A 224 16.21 -6.42 -24.34
CA ARG A 224 14.85 -5.87 -24.44
C ARG A 224 14.76 -4.41 -24.00
N CYS A 225 15.57 -4.00 -23.01
CA CYS A 225 15.55 -2.64 -22.49
C CYS A 225 16.32 -1.61 -23.33
N ARG A 226 17.19 -2.05 -24.26
CA ARG A 226 17.96 -1.15 -25.17
C ARG A 226 17.12 -0.18 -26.01
N GLY A 227 15.82 -0.44 -26.18
CA GLY A 227 14.90 0.45 -26.91
C GLY A 227 14.18 1.48 -26.05
N ILE A 228 14.29 1.41 -24.71
CA ILE A 228 13.54 2.27 -23.79
C ILE A 228 14.42 3.47 -23.41
N ARG A 229 14.25 4.60 -24.12
CA ARG A 229 14.79 5.88 -23.66
C ARG A 229 13.93 6.38 -22.51
N PHE A 230 14.49 6.41 -21.30
CA PHE A 230 13.95 7.24 -20.24
C PHE A 230 14.32 8.69 -20.56
N THR A 231 13.36 9.45 -21.10
CA THR A 231 13.46 10.91 -21.12
C THR A 231 13.30 11.38 -19.68
N THR A 232 14.41 11.81 -19.06
CA THR A 232 14.37 12.61 -17.84
C THR A 232 13.62 13.91 -18.15
N GLY A 233 12.46 14.08 -17.52
CA GLY A 233 11.78 15.37 -17.38
C GLY A 233 12.19 16.05 -16.09
#